data_AF-A0A1H8S5M6-F1
#
_entry.id   AF-A0A1H8S5M6-F1
#
_cell.length_a   1.000
_cell.length_b   1.000
_cell.length_c   1.000
_cell.angle_alpha   90.00
_cell.angle_beta   90.00
_cell.angle_gamma   90.00
#
_symmetry.space_group_name_H-M   'P 1'
#
loop_
_entity.id
_entity.type
_entity.pdbx_description
1 polymer ?
#
loop_
_entity_poly.entity_id
_entity_poly.type
_entity_poly.pdbx_seq_one_letter_code
_entity_poly.pdbx_strand_id
1 'polypeptide(L)'
;MQVDETRGSEETSGSRRHDAVVTRRDTLKLSGALGVAALGGFGTSVASAATPAWTLVVVPDTQKYVRRSSLVSYARDQTEWIADNLETENIAFVTHEGDWVDDGSSRTEWRRMHRVWNAIEGKVPYAAAVGDHDYAVEEDRGSSTANYRRFFGERRYRDYSWFGGSAPNDLSHYQRFSAGGYEFLHLDLEWEAPGDPDDPDTPVGWAQRVLDAHPDTPTIVTTHSYLWDKSGREGRTTFVEENSGDGNSGQQLFRKLVAPNPQVFMVLCGNFHEARGTDDGEWAQISQNDAGLDVYELLACYQDYPKGGEGWLRLLRFVPDGGSGGRDRIEVRTYSPALDEFQTDGRSQFQFDLRFADRFGASSADEDGRDDDGDTADGSDGDDTDESAETRTLTFQTGRGGYDGTVDTYLQEDRPAADNGTASTLVVDTNDPHGTGRAAQALLRFDGVVGDGDDRVPRGATVRSASLTLRTVDRGDGAALHRLLVDWRDSDSWNSLGEGVQADGDQAVGEADVTTGRVAAGTTTVDVTASVRSWVTGEPNHGWAFLPSGGNGWDFVSSEGSTPPELTVTFDVASA
;
A
#
# COMPACT_ATOMS: atom_id res chain seq x y z
N MET A 1 4.39 -88.37 25.23
CA MET A 1 3.35 -87.81 24.34
C MET A 1 3.71 -86.35 24.10
N GLN A 2 4.28 -85.86 22.99
CA GLN A 2 4.85 -86.37 21.74
C GLN A 2 5.57 -85.11 21.14
N VAL A 3 6.92 -85.03 21.17
CA VAL A 3 7.92 -84.74 20.07
C VAL A 3 7.63 -83.53 19.16
N ASP A 4 8.56 -82.70 18.63
CA ASP A 4 10.02 -82.66 18.38
C ASP A 4 10.38 -81.17 18.03
N GLU A 5 11.50 -80.55 18.45
CA GLU A 5 12.86 -80.51 17.83
C GLU A 5 12.88 -80.02 16.34
N THR A 6 13.56 -78.93 15.93
CA THR A 6 15.03 -78.77 15.83
C THR A 6 15.47 -77.43 15.17
N ARG A 7 16.68 -76.98 15.55
CA ARG A 7 17.81 -76.33 14.79
C ARG A 7 17.63 -75.13 13.85
N GLY A 8 18.64 -74.22 13.92
CA GLY A 8 19.29 -73.64 12.73
C GLY A 8 19.86 -72.22 12.90
N SER A 9 21.17 -72.11 13.02
CA SER A 9 21.98 -70.88 12.92
C SER A 9 22.16 -70.41 11.48
N GLU A 10 22.21 -69.10 11.23
CA GLU A 10 23.19 -68.48 10.29
C GLU A 10 23.17 -66.94 10.38
N GLU A 11 24.37 -66.35 10.45
CA GLU A 11 24.67 -64.93 10.33
C GLU A 11 24.64 -64.48 8.87
N THR A 12 24.20 -63.25 8.58
CA THR A 12 25.02 -62.13 8.07
C THR A 12 24.20 -61.12 7.25
N SER A 13 24.57 -59.85 7.45
CA SER A 13 24.42 -58.71 6.55
C SER A 13 23.05 -58.04 6.40
N GLY A 14 23.00 -56.75 6.74
CA GLY A 14 22.28 -55.79 5.92
C GLY A 14 21.34 -54.81 6.64
N SER A 15 21.89 -53.65 6.98
CA SER A 15 21.26 -52.32 6.87
C SER A 15 19.98 -52.01 7.67
N ARG A 16 20.08 -51.11 8.65
CA ARG A 16 19.55 -49.73 8.54
C ARG A 16 20.05 -48.88 9.72
N ARG A 17 20.72 -47.79 9.39
CA ARG A 17 21.23 -46.77 10.33
C ARG A 17 20.11 -45.80 10.70
N HIS A 18 20.12 -45.43 11.97
CA HIS A 18 19.51 -44.22 12.51
C HIS A 18 20.32 -43.00 12.05
N ASP A 19 19.67 -41.99 11.48
CA ASP A 19 20.26 -40.66 11.35
C ASP A 19 19.56 -39.70 12.33
N ALA A 20 20.38 -39.15 13.21
CA ALA A 20 20.03 -38.08 14.13
C ALA A 20 20.40 -36.73 13.50
N VAL A 21 19.50 -35.78 13.67
CA VAL A 21 19.58 -34.38 13.25
C VAL A 21 20.63 -33.64 14.09
N VAL A 22 21.54 -32.92 13.44
CA VAL A 22 22.44 -31.92 14.08
C VAL A 22 22.41 -30.63 13.25
N THR A 23 22.04 -29.55 13.94
CA THR A 23 21.99 -28.14 13.55
C THR A 23 23.39 -27.57 13.22
N ARG A 24 23.47 -26.64 12.26
CA ARG A 24 24.69 -25.85 12.00
C ARG A 24 24.50 -24.38 12.35
N ARG A 25 25.27 -23.93 13.35
CA ARG A 25 25.68 -22.53 13.58
C ARG A 25 27.18 -22.41 13.32
N ASP A 26 27.57 -21.22 12.88
CA ASP A 26 28.86 -20.53 13.01
C ASP A 26 29.97 -20.60 11.94
N THR A 27 30.22 -19.40 11.40
CA THR A 27 31.51 -18.72 11.11
C THR A 27 32.25 -18.96 9.79
N LEU A 28 32.57 -17.84 9.12
CA LEU A 28 33.86 -17.63 8.44
C LEU A 28 34.23 -16.14 8.41
N LYS A 29 35.25 -15.77 9.18
CA LYS A 29 36.12 -14.60 8.95
C LYS A 29 37.25 -15.04 8.02
N LEU A 30 37.59 -14.24 7.01
CA LEU A 30 38.96 -14.23 6.48
C LEU A 30 39.33 -12.85 5.94
N SER A 31 40.38 -12.28 6.51
CA SER A 31 41.13 -11.15 5.97
C SER A 31 42.29 -11.70 5.12
N GLY A 32 42.56 -11.09 3.96
CA GLY A 32 43.74 -11.40 3.16
C GLY A 32 44.00 -10.31 2.13
N ALA A 33 45.03 -9.49 2.38
CA ALA A 33 45.55 -8.50 1.45
C ALA A 33 46.64 -9.12 0.55
N LEU A 34 46.65 -8.76 -0.74
CA LEU A 34 47.82 -8.67 -1.62
C LEU A 34 47.41 -7.96 -2.91
N GLY A 35 48.06 -6.82 -3.20
CA GLY A 35 47.84 -6.07 -4.43
C GLY A 35 48.64 -6.59 -5.62
N VAL A 36 48.35 -6.05 -6.82
CA VAL A 36 49.30 -5.56 -7.84
C VAL A 36 48.54 -5.09 -9.10
N ALA A 37 49.07 -4.00 -9.68
CA ALA A 37 48.98 -3.51 -11.06
C ALA A 37 47.74 -2.72 -11.52
N ALA A 38 48.00 -1.43 -11.75
CA ALA A 38 47.21 -0.53 -12.58
C ALA A 38 47.25 -0.96 -14.05
N LEU A 39 46.08 -0.92 -14.71
CA LEU A 39 45.90 -0.73 -16.16
C LEU A 39 44.42 -0.41 -16.45
N GLY A 40 44.18 0.72 -17.13
CA GLY A 40 43.01 0.92 -17.99
C GLY A 40 41.75 1.45 -17.33
N GLY A 41 41.44 2.72 -17.58
CA GLY A 41 40.17 3.34 -17.21
C GLY A 41 38.99 2.61 -17.85
N PHE A 42 38.17 2.02 -17.01
CA PHE A 42 36.75 1.81 -17.28
C PHE A 42 36.03 2.83 -16.40
N GLY A 43 35.23 3.70 -17.03
CA GLY A 43 34.29 4.53 -16.31
C GLY A 43 33.38 3.61 -15.52
N THR A 44 33.60 3.53 -14.22
CA THR A 44 32.62 2.96 -13.30
C THR A 44 31.46 3.93 -13.31
N SER A 45 30.43 3.63 -14.10
CA SER A 45 29.09 4.07 -13.76
C SER A 45 28.85 3.56 -12.34
N VAL A 46 28.91 4.48 -11.38
CA VAL A 46 28.42 4.21 -10.04
C VAL A 46 26.93 4.01 -10.27
N ALA A 47 26.48 2.75 -10.33
CA ALA A 47 25.08 2.46 -10.22
C ALA A 47 24.62 3.12 -8.92
N SER A 48 23.71 4.10 -9.01
CA SER A 48 23.05 4.64 -7.83
C SER A 48 22.49 3.44 -7.07
N ALA A 49 22.94 3.22 -5.82
CA ALA A 49 22.41 2.14 -5.02
C ALA A 49 20.93 2.44 -4.80
N ALA A 50 20.05 1.52 -5.21
CA ALA A 50 18.62 1.66 -5.00
C ALA A 50 18.34 1.91 -3.51
N THR A 51 17.50 2.89 -3.20
CA THR A 51 17.11 3.20 -1.82
C THR A 51 16.52 1.93 -1.18
N PRO A 52 17.06 1.45 -0.05
CA PRO A 52 16.59 0.21 0.53
C PRO A 52 15.15 0.37 1.03
N ALA A 53 14.35 -0.68 0.83
CA ALA A 53 13.03 -0.78 1.41
C ALA A 53 13.08 -0.78 2.94
N TRP A 54 12.08 -0.18 3.57
CA TRP A 54 11.99 0.02 5.02
C TRP A 54 10.59 -0.31 5.53
N THR A 55 10.46 -0.51 6.83
CA THR A 55 9.22 -1.01 7.43
C THR A 55 8.74 -0.11 8.57
N LEU A 56 7.46 0.22 8.54
CA LEU A 56 6.70 0.71 9.68
C LEU A 56 5.97 -0.49 10.31
N VAL A 57 6.14 -0.71 11.61
CA VAL A 57 5.40 -1.75 12.35
C VAL A 57 4.25 -1.10 13.09
N VAL A 58 3.05 -1.66 12.90
CA VAL A 58 1.81 -1.20 13.53
C VAL A 58 1.35 -2.28 14.51
N VAL A 59 1.25 -1.90 15.79
CA VAL A 59 0.87 -2.80 16.89
C VAL A 59 -0.52 -2.42 17.39
N PRO A 60 -1.56 -3.19 17.05
CA PRO A 60 -2.94 -2.90 17.45
C PRO A 60 -3.28 -3.49 18.83
N ASP A 61 -4.15 -2.78 19.55
CA ASP A 61 -5.03 -3.25 20.62
C ASP A 61 -4.47 -4.41 21.47
N THR A 62 -3.52 -4.08 22.35
CA THR A 62 -2.77 -5.07 23.13
C THR A 62 -3.33 -5.31 24.54
N GLN A 63 -4.40 -4.59 24.90
CA GLN A 63 -5.03 -4.56 26.21
C GLN A 63 -5.25 -5.95 26.81
N LYS A 64 -5.73 -6.90 25.99
CA LYS A 64 -6.03 -8.26 26.45
C LYS A 64 -4.78 -9.05 26.87
N TYR A 65 -3.58 -8.73 26.38
CA TYR A 65 -2.34 -9.43 26.73
C TYR A 65 -1.86 -9.13 28.15
N VAL A 66 -2.17 -7.95 28.67
CA VAL A 66 -1.62 -7.50 29.96
C VAL A 66 -2.56 -7.69 31.14
N ARG A 67 -3.85 -7.97 30.93
CA ARG A 67 -4.82 -8.29 32.00
C ARG A 67 -4.40 -9.46 32.89
N ARG A 68 -3.68 -10.45 32.33
CA ARG A 68 -3.18 -11.64 33.05
C ARG A 68 -1.73 -11.95 32.69
N SER A 69 -0.94 -12.35 33.68
CA SER A 69 0.49 -12.68 33.47
C SER A 69 0.73 -13.81 32.47
N SER A 70 -0.24 -14.71 32.28
CA SER A 70 -0.16 -15.83 31.33
C SER A 70 -0.28 -15.41 29.86
N LEU A 71 -0.74 -14.18 29.58
CA LEU A 71 -0.91 -13.67 28.21
C LEU A 71 0.19 -12.68 27.81
N VAL A 72 1.00 -12.21 28.77
CA VAL A 72 2.07 -11.23 28.55
C VAL A 72 3.13 -11.72 27.56
N SER A 73 3.23 -13.03 27.30
CA SER A 73 4.13 -13.54 26.26
C SER A 73 3.76 -12.99 24.88
N TYR A 74 2.49 -12.84 24.53
CA TYR A 74 2.09 -12.36 23.20
C TYR A 74 2.61 -10.95 22.89
N ALA A 75 2.38 -10.00 23.81
CA ALA A 75 2.93 -8.65 23.69
C ALA A 75 4.49 -8.65 23.68
N ARG A 76 5.10 -9.58 24.43
CA ARG A 76 6.56 -9.72 24.46
C ARG A 76 7.10 -10.23 23.13
N ASP A 77 6.49 -11.27 22.57
CA ASP A 77 6.87 -11.87 21.30
C ASP A 77 6.82 -10.81 20.19
N GLN A 78 5.80 -9.92 20.19
CA GLN A 78 5.76 -8.74 19.31
C GLN A 78 6.99 -7.84 19.48
N THR A 79 7.26 -7.35 20.70
CA THR A 79 8.37 -6.41 20.92
C THR A 79 9.77 -7.01 20.80
N GLU A 80 9.95 -8.28 21.17
CA GLU A 80 11.21 -9.01 21.01
C GLU A 80 11.48 -9.30 19.54
N TRP A 81 10.46 -9.71 18.77
CA TRP A 81 10.59 -9.86 17.32
C TRP A 81 10.97 -8.54 16.64
N ILE A 82 10.32 -7.43 17.01
CA ILE A 82 10.68 -6.10 16.47
C ILE A 82 12.16 -5.81 16.78
N ALA A 83 12.58 -5.99 18.04
CA ALA A 83 13.95 -5.71 18.47
C ALA A 83 14.99 -6.59 17.75
N ASP A 84 14.65 -7.85 17.48
CA ASP A 84 15.53 -8.82 16.81
C ASP A 84 15.57 -8.62 15.29
N ASN A 85 14.56 -7.95 14.71
CA ASN A 85 14.42 -7.74 13.26
C ASN A 85 14.61 -6.29 12.79
N LEU A 86 15.10 -5.39 13.65
CA LEU A 86 15.34 -3.98 13.29
C LEU A 86 16.17 -3.84 12.01
N GLU A 87 17.26 -4.58 11.89
CA GLU A 87 18.15 -4.54 10.73
C GLU A 87 17.61 -5.33 9.53
N THR A 88 17.06 -6.52 9.77
CA THR A 88 16.63 -7.45 8.70
C THR A 88 15.39 -6.97 7.96
N GLU A 89 14.43 -6.41 8.69
CA GLU A 89 13.21 -5.81 8.12
C GLU A 89 13.38 -4.30 7.84
N ASN A 90 14.52 -3.72 8.22
CA ASN A 90 14.80 -2.29 8.15
C ASN A 90 13.66 -1.47 8.79
N ILE A 91 13.38 -1.76 10.06
CA ILE A 91 12.28 -1.14 10.80
C ILE A 91 12.67 0.28 11.18
N ALA A 92 12.01 1.26 10.55
CA ALA A 92 12.30 2.68 10.76
C ALA A 92 11.45 3.30 11.88
N PHE A 93 10.26 2.75 12.12
CA PHE A 93 9.31 3.27 13.11
C PHE A 93 8.36 2.19 13.62
N VAL A 94 7.87 2.35 14.85
CA VAL A 94 6.81 1.51 15.43
C VAL A 94 5.68 2.41 15.95
N THR A 95 4.44 2.12 15.58
CA THR A 95 3.28 2.82 16.14
C THR A 95 2.37 1.82 16.86
N HIS A 96 1.78 2.26 17.97
CA HIS A 96 0.76 1.51 18.72
C HIS A 96 -0.57 2.24 18.59
N GLU A 97 -1.63 1.53 18.20
CA GLU A 97 -2.92 2.13 17.82
C GLU A 97 -3.85 2.46 18.99
N GLY A 98 -3.40 2.20 20.23
CA GLY A 98 -4.14 2.47 21.46
C GLY A 98 -4.50 1.18 22.19
N ASP A 99 -5.17 1.31 23.32
CA ASP A 99 -5.57 0.18 24.16
C ASP A 99 -4.38 -0.65 24.64
N TRP A 100 -3.54 -0.01 25.43
CA TRP A 100 -2.36 -0.63 26.02
C TRP A 100 -2.69 -1.59 27.17
N VAL A 101 -3.79 -1.34 27.88
CA VAL A 101 -4.22 -2.06 29.08
C VAL A 101 -5.72 -2.31 29.05
N ASP A 102 -6.19 -3.39 29.68
CA ASP A 102 -7.61 -3.76 29.73
C ASP A 102 -8.36 -2.94 30.78
N ASP A 103 -7.63 -2.45 31.78
CA ASP A 103 -8.11 -1.54 32.83
C ASP A 103 -7.11 -0.39 33.04
N GLY A 104 -7.43 0.81 32.55
CA GLY A 104 -6.61 2.02 32.70
C GLY A 104 -6.31 2.43 34.15
N SER A 105 -7.12 2.00 35.12
CA SER A 105 -6.85 2.20 36.55
C SER A 105 -5.81 1.20 37.11
N SER A 106 -5.62 0.06 36.44
CA SER A 106 -4.75 -1.04 36.85
C SER A 106 -3.28 -0.73 36.62
N ARG A 107 -2.63 -0.14 37.62
CA ARG A 107 -1.17 0.08 37.60
C ARG A 107 -0.35 -1.21 37.41
N THR A 108 -0.93 -2.38 37.65
CA THR A 108 -0.27 -3.66 37.38
C THR A 108 -0.14 -3.93 35.90
N GLU A 109 -1.16 -3.63 35.11
CA GLU A 109 -1.19 -3.80 33.66
C GLU A 109 -0.24 -2.83 32.98
N TRP A 110 -0.31 -1.55 33.35
CA TRP A 110 0.66 -0.55 32.88
C TRP A 110 2.11 -0.94 33.16
N ARG A 111 2.40 -1.53 34.32
CA ARG A 111 3.75 -2.04 34.63
C ARG A 111 4.13 -3.26 33.79
N ARG A 112 3.18 -4.11 33.41
CA ARG A 112 3.45 -5.25 32.51
C ARG A 112 3.79 -4.72 31.13
N MET A 113 2.95 -3.83 30.61
CA MET A 113 3.15 -3.23 29.30
C MET A 113 4.45 -2.43 29.21
N HIS A 114 4.71 -1.56 30.20
CA HIS A 114 5.97 -0.82 30.30
C HIS A 114 7.21 -1.73 30.25
N ARG A 115 7.18 -2.91 30.91
CA ARG A 115 8.31 -3.85 30.88
C ARG A 115 8.48 -4.53 29.54
N VAL A 116 7.37 -4.88 28.87
CA VAL A 116 7.38 -5.46 27.52
C VAL A 116 8.01 -4.46 26.54
N TRP A 117 7.55 -3.21 26.58
CA TRP A 117 8.01 -2.17 25.66
C TRP A 117 9.48 -1.75 25.83
N ASN A 118 10.09 -2.05 26.98
CA ASN A 118 11.52 -1.79 27.18
C ASN A 118 12.43 -2.58 26.20
N ALA A 119 11.91 -3.60 25.51
CA ALA A 119 12.65 -4.33 24.49
C ALA A 119 13.07 -3.46 23.28
N ILE A 120 12.26 -2.45 22.93
CA ILE A 120 12.51 -1.54 21.79
C ILE A 120 12.94 -0.13 22.20
N GLU A 121 12.87 0.19 23.50
CA GLU A 121 13.23 1.49 24.06
C GLU A 121 14.64 1.94 23.65
N GLY A 122 14.73 3.12 23.01
CA GLY A 122 15.98 3.69 22.53
C GLY A 122 16.64 2.95 21.36
N LYS A 123 15.98 1.94 20.77
CA LYS A 123 16.48 1.21 19.60
C LYS A 123 15.81 1.64 18.29
N VAL A 124 14.56 2.07 18.36
CA VAL A 124 13.76 2.54 17.22
C VAL A 124 12.83 3.65 17.71
N PRO A 125 12.57 4.71 16.92
CA PRO A 125 11.53 5.67 17.22
C PRO A 125 10.15 5.00 17.27
N TYR A 126 9.31 5.42 18.20
CA TYR A 126 7.96 4.88 18.29
C TYR A 126 6.95 5.85 18.90
N ALA A 127 5.67 5.57 18.64
CA ALA A 127 4.52 6.34 19.12
C ALA A 127 3.59 5.50 20.00
N ALA A 128 2.73 6.19 20.74
CA ALA A 128 1.82 5.56 21.69
C ALA A 128 0.46 6.25 21.74
N ALA A 129 -0.41 5.98 20.76
CA ALA A 129 -1.79 6.47 20.82
C ALA A 129 -2.50 5.94 22.08
N VAL A 130 -3.50 6.69 22.53
CA VAL A 130 -4.35 6.37 23.69
C VAL A 130 -5.66 5.77 23.18
N GLY A 131 -6.04 4.60 23.70
CA GLY A 131 -7.36 4.00 23.44
C GLY A 131 -8.38 4.29 24.54
N ASP A 132 -9.59 3.78 24.38
CA ASP A 132 -10.69 3.99 25.31
C ASP A 132 -10.48 3.25 26.64
N HIS A 133 -9.80 2.09 26.63
CA HIS A 133 -9.46 1.33 27.84
C HIS A 133 -8.33 1.97 28.66
N ASP A 134 -7.55 2.89 28.08
CA ASP A 134 -6.40 3.52 28.72
C ASP A 134 -6.77 4.63 29.73
N TYR A 135 -8.05 5.01 29.73
CA TYR A 135 -8.68 5.86 30.73
C TYR A 135 -8.99 5.07 32.00
N ALA A 136 -8.97 5.71 33.17
CA ALA A 136 -9.24 5.00 34.44
C ALA A 136 -10.65 4.40 34.52
N VAL A 137 -11.58 4.91 33.72
CA VAL A 137 -12.87 4.32 33.42
C VAL A 137 -12.95 4.24 31.90
N GLU A 138 -13.15 3.02 31.40
CA GLU A 138 -13.36 2.70 29.98
C GLU A 138 -14.45 3.59 29.38
N GLU A 139 -14.22 4.07 28.16
CA GLU A 139 -15.10 5.00 27.43
C GLU A 139 -15.41 6.35 28.12
N ASP A 140 -14.66 6.75 29.16
CA ASP A 140 -14.85 8.01 29.88
C ASP A 140 -13.56 8.86 29.90
N ARG A 141 -13.48 9.81 28.96
CA ARG A 141 -12.34 10.75 28.88
C ARG A 141 -12.25 11.74 30.02
N GLY A 142 -13.35 11.95 30.76
CA GLY A 142 -13.35 12.73 31.99
C GLY A 142 -12.62 12.03 33.14
N SER A 143 -12.33 10.74 33.00
CA SER A 143 -11.61 9.96 33.99
C SER A 143 -10.09 10.16 33.91
N SER A 144 -9.37 9.56 34.87
CA SER A 144 -7.94 9.81 35.04
C SER A 144 -7.08 9.07 34.02
N THR A 145 -6.21 9.78 33.30
CA THR A 145 -5.12 9.22 32.48
C THR A 145 -3.75 9.31 33.15
N ALA A 146 -3.72 9.40 34.49
CA ALA A 146 -2.47 9.55 35.25
C ALA A 146 -1.50 8.37 35.08
N ASN A 147 -2.01 7.16 34.80
CA ASN A 147 -1.17 6.01 34.54
C ASN A 147 -0.54 6.09 33.14
N TYR A 148 -1.30 6.39 32.09
CA TYR A 148 -0.75 6.62 30.75
C TYR A 148 0.37 7.65 30.80
N ARG A 149 0.11 8.88 31.28
CA ARG A 149 1.13 9.95 31.38
C ARG A 149 2.37 9.53 32.17
N ARG A 150 2.19 8.65 33.16
CA ARG A 150 3.29 8.14 33.97
C ARG A 150 4.20 7.19 33.19
N PHE A 151 3.64 6.31 32.36
CA PHE A 151 4.37 5.21 31.73
C PHE A 151 4.68 5.45 30.25
N PHE A 152 3.86 6.24 29.55
CA PHE A 152 3.90 6.50 28.11
C PHE A 152 3.55 7.96 27.76
N GLY A 153 3.60 8.89 28.72
CA GLY A 153 3.55 10.33 28.42
C GLY A 153 4.91 10.90 28.01
N GLU A 154 4.96 12.21 27.75
CA GLU A 154 6.10 13.01 27.26
C GLU A 154 7.41 12.68 27.98
N ARG A 155 7.37 12.46 29.30
CA ARG A 155 8.57 12.17 30.08
C ARG A 155 9.33 10.95 29.55
N ARG A 156 8.64 9.99 28.94
CA ARG A 156 9.28 8.83 28.32
C ARG A 156 10.10 9.21 27.10
N TYR A 157 9.65 10.21 26.35
CA TYR A 157 10.13 10.51 25.00
C TYR A 157 11.05 11.71 24.92
N ARG A 158 10.89 12.72 25.79
CA ARG A 158 11.52 14.04 25.68
C ARG A 158 13.05 14.08 25.60
N ASP A 159 13.72 13.00 26.03
CA ASP A 159 15.18 12.91 26.00
C ASP A 159 15.69 12.31 24.67
N TYR A 160 14.78 11.85 23.79
CA TYR A 160 15.10 11.36 22.45
C TYR A 160 14.97 12.48 21.41
N SER A 161 15.95 12.57 20.50
CA SER A 161 15.99 13.60 19.45
C SER A 161 14.84 13.53 18.44
N TRP A 162 14.26 12.33 18.28
CA TRP A 162 13.11 12.09 17.42
C TRP A 162 11.77 12.52 18.03
N PHE A 163 11.70 12.79 19.34
CA PHE A 163 10.48 13.31 19.94
C PHE A 163 10.31 14.79 19.57
N GLY A 164 9.16 15.13 19.01
CA GLY A 164 8.84 16.47 18.56
C GLY A 164 8.10 17.31 19.59
N GLY A 165 7.16 16.70 20.31
CA GLY A 165 6.38 17.39 21.33
C GLY A 165 5.09 16.67 21.71
N SER A 166 4.40 17.23 22.68
CA SER A 166 3.13 16.73 23.23
C SER A 166 2.03 17.79 23.12
N ALA A 167 0.79 17.34 22.99
CA ALA A 167 -0.39 18.17 23.24
C ALA A 167 -0.41 18.62 24.70
N PRO A 168 -1.11 19.73 25.04
CA PRO A 168 -1.13 20.26 26.41
C PRO A 168 -1.58 19.26 27.47
N ASN A 169 -2.42 18.28 27.09
CA ASN A 169 -2.91 17.24 27.98
C ASN A 169 -1.99 15.99 28.04
N ASP A 170 -0.89 15.94 27.29
CA ASP A 170 0.07 14.83 27.24
C ASP A 170 -0.55 13.48 26.83
N LEU A 171 -1.59 13.50 25.98
CA LEU A 171 -2.27 12.30 25.45
C LEU A 171 -2.14 12.17 23.92
N SER A 172 -1.42 13.09 23.29
CA SER A 172 -1.13 13.09 21.86
C SER A 172 0.28 13.61 21.70
N HIS A 173 1.06 12.94 20.86
CA HIS A 173 2.47 13.24 20.64
C HIS A 173 2.77 13.29 19.14
N TYR A 174 3.89 13.91 18.81
CA TYR A 174 4.48 13.73 17.48
C TYR A 174 5.94 13.37 17.57
N GLN A 175 6.38 12.56 16.62
CA GLN A 175 7.74 12.08 16.47
C GLN A 175 8.21 12.32 15.03
N ARG A 176 9.52 12.36 14.85
CA ARG A 176 10.17 12.48 13.54
C ARG A 176 11.08 11.29 13.32
N PHE A 177 11.12 10.77 12.10
CA PHE A 177 12.03 9.68 11.76
C PHE A 177 12.44 9.75 10.29
N SER A 178 13.65 9.27 10.01
CA SER A 178 14.20 9.24 8.65
C SER A 178 14.01 7.86 8.03
N ALA A 179 13.46 7.80 6.83
CA ALA A 179 13.35 6.55 6.07
C ALA A 179 13.25 6.82 4.58
N GLY A 180 13.79 5.93 3.74
CA GLY A 180 13.63 6.03 2.28
C GLY A 180 14.14 7.34 1.65
N GLY A 181 15.03 8.08 2.32
CA GLY A 181 15.51 9.39 1.87
C GLY A 181 14.65 10.59 2.28
N TYR A 182 13.60 10.38 3.08
CA TYR A 182 12.71 11.43 3.58
C TYR A 182 12.75 11.51 5.11
N GLU A 183 12.48 12.70 5.63
CA GLU A 183 12.05 12.89 7.01
C GLU A 183 10.53 12.75 7.08
N PHE A 184 10.04 11.94 8.00
CA PHE A 184 8.62 11.72 8.25
C PHE A 184 8.19 12.41 9.55
N LEU A 185 6.93 12.83 9.56
CA LEU A 185 6.20 13.20 10.75
C LEU A 185 5.24 12.05 11.11
N HIS A 186 5.35 11.52 12.32
CA HIS A 186 4.32 10.67 12.90
C HIS A 186 3.56 11.48 13.96
N LEU A 187 2.23 11.45 13.90
CA LEU A 187 1.35 12.16 14.82
C LEU A 187 0.37 11.15 15.44
N ASP A 188 0.49 10.88 16.73
CA ASP A 188 -0.52 10.11 17.46
C ASP A 188 -1.51 11.05 18.16
N LEU A 189 -2.80 10.73 18.03
CA LEU A 189 -3.90 11.46 18.63
C LEU A 189 -4.60 10.59 19.68
N GLU A 190 -5.10 11.23 20.72
CA GLU A 190 -5.91 10.54 21.72
C GLU A 190 -7.22 10.02 21.12
N TRP A 191 -7.76 8.96 21.72
CA TRP A 191 -9.06 8.40 21.36
C TRP A 191 -10.14 9.48 21.18
N GLU A 192 -10.74 9.47 19.99
CA GLU A 192 -11.77 10.41 19.52
C GLU A 192 -11.40 11.88 19.74
N ALA A 193 -10.13 12.23 19.48
CA ALA A 193 -9.50 13.53 19.76
C ALA A 193 -10.47 14.72 19.70
N PRO A 194 -10.65 15.47 20.80
CA PRO A 194 -11.64 16.54 20.89
C PRO A 194 -11.17 17.83 20.21
N GLY A 195 -12.14 18.69 19.96
CA GLY A 195 -11.92 20.07 19.52
C GLY A 195 -11.90 20.29 18.02
N ASP A 196 -11.32 21.42 17.65
CA ASP A 196 -11.35 21.99 16.30
C ASP A 196 -9.97 22.55 15.91
N PRO A 197 -9.63 22.57 14.60
CA PRO A 197 -8.33 23.07 14.11
C PRO A 197 -8.01 24.50 14.56
N ASP A 198 -9.04 25.33 14.72
CA ASP A 198 -8.89 26.76 15.08
C ASP A 198 -8.69 27.01 16.58
N ASP A 199 -8.88 26.01 17.44
CA ASP A 199 -8.65 26.11 18.89
C ASP A 199 -7.43 25.28 19.28
N PRO A 200 -6.26 25.91 19.40
CA PRO A 200 -5.04 25.17 19.45
C PRO A 200 -4.69 24.72 20.89
N ASP A 201 -5.56 25.01 21.86
CA ASP A 201 -5.52 24.39 23.19
C ASP A 201 -6.23 23.02 23.21
N THR A 202 -6.97 22.68 22.15
CA THR A 202 -7.53 21.34 21.94
C THR A 202 -6.53 20.42 21.24
N PRO A 203 -6.63 19.09 21.39
CA PRO A 203 -5.78 18.13 20.69
C PRO A 203 -5.83 18.26 19.16
N VAL A 204 -7.01 18.47 18.57
CA VAL A 204 -7.13 18.68 17.11
C VAL A 204 -6.48 20.01 16.68
N GLY A 205 -6.67 21.11 17.40
CA GLY A 205 -6.00 22.36 17.05
C GLY A 205 -4.50 22.36 17.34
N TRP A 206 -4.04 21.62 18.36
CA TRP A 206 -2.62 21.39 18.57
C TRP A 206 -2.02 20.61 17.41
N ALA A 207 -2.68 19.54 16.96
CA ALA A 207 -2.28 18.77 15.79
C ALA A 207 -2.20 19.64 14.53
N GLN A 208 -3.20 20.50 14.30
CA GLN A 208 -3.17 21.44 13.17
C GLN A 208 -1.93 22.34 13.22
N ARG A 209 -1.58 22.91 14.38
CA ARG A 209 -0.34 23.72 14.50
C ARG A 209 0.93 22.92 14.19
N VAL A 210 0.97 21.64 14.55
CA VAL A 210 2.11 20.78 14.20
C VAL A 210 2.16 20.59 12.68
N LEU A 211 1.04 20.29 12.04
CA LEU A 211 0.94 20.15 10.57
C LEU A 211 1.35 21.44 9.85
N ASP A 212 0.87 22.61 10.32
CA ASP A 212 1.21 23.92 9.76
C ASP A 212 2.71 24.25 9.88
N ALA A 213 3.38 23.73 10.90
CA ALA A 213 4.82 23.89 11.09
C ALA A 213 5.66 22.92 10.21
N HIS A 214 5.01 21.94 9.58
CA HIS A 214 5.62 20.88 8.78
C HIS A 214 4.84 20.63 7.47
N PRO A 215 4.57 21.66 6.65
CA PRO A 215 3.64 21.58 5.52
C PRO A 215 4.10 20.63 4.40
N ASP A 216 5.41 20.41 4.27
CA ASP A 216 5.99 19.56 3.21
C ASP A 216 6.50 18.21 3.75
N THR A 217 6.26 17.90 5.03
CA THR A 217 6.78 16.68 5.66
C THR A 217 5.77 15.54 5.55
N PRO A 218 6.09 14.42 4.89
CA PRO A 218 5.20 13.27 4.80
C PRO A 218 4.70 12.83 6.18
N THR A 219 3.38 12.86 6.36
CA THR A 219 2.77 12.68 7.68
C THR A 219 1.89 11.44 7.75
N ILE A 220 2.13 10.63 8.78
CA ILE A 220 1.31 9.48 9.19
C ILE A 220 0.58 9.84 10.49
N VAL A 221 -0.74 9.68 10.51
CA VAL A 221 -1.56 9.89 11.71
C VAL A 221 -1.96 8.54 12.29
N THR A 222 -1.75 8.33 13.59
CA THR A 222 -2.33 7.20 14.32
C THR A 222 -3.36 7.72 15.32
N THR A 223 -4.53 7.11 15.37
CA THR A 223 -5.57 7.38 16.37
C THR A 223 -6.28 6.07 16.70
N HIS A 224 -7.08 6.04 17.76
CA HIS A 224 -7.74 4.79 18.16
C HIS A 224 -9.01 4.49 17.36
N SER A 225 -10.12 5.19 17.62
CA SER A 225 -11.40 5.03 16.89
C SER A 225 -11.43 5.91 15.63
N TYR A 226 -11.51 5.29 14.44
CA TYR A 226 -11.54 6.04 13.18
C TYR A 226 -12.28 5.33 12.03
N LEU A 227 -11.85 4.13 11.64
CA LEU A 227 -12.55 3.27 10.66
C LEU A 227 -13.36 2.19 11.37
N TRP A 228 -14.43 1.74 10.72
CA TRP A 228 -15.24 0.60 11.12
C TRP A 228 -15.15 -0.51 10.06
N ASP A 229 -15.04 -1.76 10.50
CA ASP A 229 -14.99 -2.99 9.67
C ASP A 229 -16.37 -3.66 9.48
N LYS A 230 -17.43 -3.07 10.06
CA LYS A 230 -18.76 -3.69 10.06
C LYS A 230 -19.30 -3.91 8.65
N SER A 231 -19.56 -5.17 8.33
CA SER A 231 -20.08 -5.56 7.01
C SER A 231 -21.30 -4.74 6.56
N GLY A 232 -21.18 -4.11 5.39
CA GLY A 232 -22.19 -3.24 4.78
C GLY A 232 -22.25 -1.82 5.37
N ARG A 233 -21.32 -1.46 6.25
CA ARG A 233 -21.14 -0.15 6.88
C ARG A 233 -19.66 0.19 7.09
N GLU A 234 -18.79 -0.46 6.34
CA GLU A 234 -17.35 -0.28 6.45
C GLU A 234 -16.96 1.15 6.09
N GLY A 235 -15.87 1.63 6.69
CA GLY A 235 -15.34 2.97 6.47
C GLY A 235 -15.42 3.85 7.72
N ARG A 236 -15.24 5.16 7.54
CA ARG A 236 -15.11 6.08 8.69
C ARG A 236 -16.32 6.07 9.61
N THR A 237 -16.08 6.09 10.91
CA THR A 237 -17.16 6.27 11.88
C THR A 237 -17.83 7.64 11.72
N THR A 238 -19.14 7.64 11.91
CA THR A 238 -20.00 8.85 11.91
C THR A 238 -20.61 9.11 13.28
N PHE A 239 -20.12 8.39 14.28
CA PHE A 239 -20.51 8.46 15.68
C PHE A 239 -19.25 8.52 16.53
N VAL A 240 -19.43 8.92 17.78
CA VAL A 240 -18.42 8.85 18.84
C VAL A 240 -18.91 7.86 19.89
N GLU A 241 -17.99 7.06 20.41
CA GLU A 241 -18.20 6.15 21.55
C GLU A 241 -18.11 6.89 22.88
N GLU A 242 -17.34 7.99 22.91
CA GLU A 242 -17.13 8.80 24.08
C GLU A 242 -18.41 9.45 24.61
N ASN A 243 -18.57 9.38 25.93
CA ASN A 243 -19.83 9.69 26.60
C ASN A 243 -20.10 11.19 26.83
N SER A 244 -19.09 12.06 26.81
CA SER A 244 -19.24 13.51 27.00
C SER A 244 -19.60 14.28 25.72
N GLY A 245 -19.42 13.67 24.55
CA GLY A 245 -19.94 14.14 23.27
C GLY A 245 -19.14 15.28 22.63
N ASP A 246 -17.92 15.53 23.10
CA ASP A 246 -17.00 16.53 22.54
C ASP A 246 -15.87 15.91 21.69
N GLY A 247 -15.91 14.59 21.49
CA GLY A 247 -15.02 13.87 20.58
C GLY A 247 -15.32 14.10 19.10
N ASN A 248 -14.37 13.70 18.25
CA ASN A 248 -14.56 13.68 16.80
C ASN A 248 -14.62 12.23 16.31
N SER A 249 -15.67 11.90 15.55
CA SER A 249 -15.73 10.65 14.79
C SER A 249 -14.64 10.63 13.71
N GLY A 250 -14.32 9.46 13.15
CA GLY A 250 -13.35 9.36 12.06
C GLY A 250 -13.72 10.25 10.87
N GLN A 251 -15.01 10.35 10.52
CA GLN A 251 -15.49 11.25 9.47
C GLN A 251 -15.30 12.74 9.81
N GLN A 252 -15.42 13.14 11.07
CA GLN A 252 -15.17 14.52 11.50
C GLN A 252 -13.68 14.81 11.52
N LEU A 253 -12.86 13.91 12.07
CA LEU A 253 -11.40 14.05 12.08
C LEU A 253 -10.84 14.12 10.67
N PHE A 254 -11.35 13.30 9.74
CA PHE A 254 -10.96 13.39 8.34
C PHE A 254 -11.23 14.76 7.75
N ARG A 255 -12.44 15.31 7.93
CA ARG A 255 -12.81 16.61 7.36
C ARG A 255 -12.07 17.77 7.99
N LYS A 256 -11.82 17.70 9.30
CA LYS A 256 -11.21 18.80 10.06
C LYS A 256 -9.69 18.83 9.93
N LEU A 257 -9.05 17.66 9.88
CA LEU A 257 -7.59 17.54 10.02
C LEU A 257 -6.93 16.81 8.86
N VAL A 258 -7.47 15.70 8.36
CA VAL A 258 -6.78 14.90 7.34
C VAL A 258 -6.93 15.49 5.93
N ALA A 259 -8.17 15.77 5.51
CA ALA A 259 -8.48 16.26 4.17
C ALA A 259 -7.88 17.66 3.88
N PRO A 260 -7.88 18.62 4.83
CA PRO A 260 -7.33 19.94 4.55
C PRO A 260 -5.79 19.99 4.46
N ASN A 261 -5.09 18.95 4.90
CA ASN A 261 -3.64 18.93 5.07
C ASN A 261 -2.97 17.98 4.03
N PRO A 262 -2.42 18.50 2.92
CA PRO A 262 -1.89 17.69 1.82
C PRO A 262 -0.75 16.76 2.20
N GLN A 263 -0.06 17.03 3.30
CA GLN A 263 1.05 16.23 3.79
C GLN A 263 0.62 14.94 4.50
N VAL A 264 -0.63 14.85 4.95
CA VAL A 264 -1.16 13.64 5.57
C VAL A 264 -1.53 12.64 4.48
N PHE A 265 -0.77 11.54 4.39
CA PHE A 265 -0.97 10.50 3.37
C PHE A 265 -1.49 9.18 3.93
N MET A 266 -1.42 8.99 5.25
CA MET A 266 -1.81 7.75 5.88
C MET A 266 -2.46 7.99 7.24
N VAL A 267 -3.52 7.23 7.52
CA VAL A 267 -4.19 7.15 8.83
C VAL A 267 -4.23 5.69 9.28
N LEU A 268 -3.79 5.43 10.51
CA LEU A 268 -3.74 4.12 11.15
C LEU A 268 -4.65 4.13 12.38
N CYS A 269 -5.41 3.05 12.59
CA CYS A 269 -6.37 2.96 13.68
C CYS A 269 -6.71 1.53 14.10
N GLY A 270 -7.26 1.41 15.31
CA GLY A 270 -7.68 0.16 15.94
C GLY A 270 -9.11 0.24 16.45
N ASN A 271 -9.34 -0.20 17.70
CA ASN A 271 -10.62 -0.19 18.41
C ASN A 271 -11.67 -1.16 17.85
N PHE A 272 -12.10 -0.93 16.61
CA PHE A 272 -13.26 -1.60 16.06
C PHE A 272 -12.95 -2.96 15.48
N HIS A 273 -13.70 -3.95 15.96
CA HIS A 273 -13.86 -5.24 15.30
C HIS A 273 -15.36 -5.63 15.40
N GLU A 274 -16.09 -5.75 14.29
CA GLU A 274 -17.53 -6.10 14.32
C GLU A 274 -18.00 -6.84 13.05
N ALA A 275 -17.38 -7.96 12.72
CA ALA A 275 -17.97 -8.90 11.77
C ALA A 275 -18.58 -10.10 12.51
N ARG A 276 -19.92 -10.14 12.58
CA ARG A 276 -20.69 -11.31 13.06
C ARG A 276 -20.45 -12.50 12.13
N GLY A 277 -19.40 -13.27 12.41
CA GLY A 277 -19.14 -14.58 11.80
C GLY A 277 -18.00 -14.62 10.77
N THR A 278 -17.23 -13.55 10.59
CA THR A 278 -15.94 -13.60 9.89
C THR A 278 -14.97 -12.76 10.70
N ASP A 279 -14.00 -13.39 11.35
CA ASP A 279 -12.92 -12.70 12.06
C ASP A 279 -12.12 -11.92 11.02
N ASP A 280 -12.29 -10.60 10.91
CA ASP A 280 -11.43 -9.79 10.04
C ASP A 280 -10.75 -8.66 10.79
N GLY A 281 -11.42 -7.89 11.67
CA GLY A 281 -10.76 -6.87 12.51
C GLY A 281 -9.87 -5.91 11.70
N GLU A 282 -10.14 -5.81 10.40
CA GLU A 282 -9.26 -5.24 9.41
C GLU A 282 -10.10 -4.58 8.34
N TRP A 283 -9.75 -3.34 8.03
CA TRP A 283 -10.32 -2.62 6.90
C TRP A 283 -9.24 -1.74 6.29
N ALA A 284 -9.36 -1.49 4.99
CA ALA A 284 -8.53 -0.54 4.30
C ALA A 284 -9.36 0.20 3.26
N GLN A 285 -9.12 1.49 3.13
CA GLN A 285 -9.71 2.30 2.08
C GLN A 285 -8.73 3.36 1.60
N ILE A 286 -8.97 3.84 0.38
CA ILE A 286 -8.28 4.99 -0.20
C ILE A 286 -9.31 6.12 -0.33
N SER A 287 -8.96 7.29 0.18
CA SER A 287 -9.74 8.51 0.02
C SER A 287 -8.90 9.60 -0.64
N GLN A 288 -9.53 10.69 -1.04
CA GLN A 288 -8.81 11.88 -1.52
C GLN A 288 -8.92 13.01 -0.50
N ASN A 289 -7.80 13.67 -0.22
CA ASN A 289 -7.78 14.92 0.53
C ASN A 289 -8.24 16.09 -0.35
N ASP A 290 -8.31 17.30 0.21
CA ASP A 290 -8.82 18.50 -0.48
C ASP A 290 -7.89 18.95 -1.64
N ALA A 291 -6.64 18.48 -1.65
CA ALA A 291 -5.71 18.66 -2.76
C ALA A 291 -5.87 17.59 -3.87
N GLY A 292 -6.81 16.65 -3.72
CA GLY A 292 -7.03 15.54 -4.66
C GLY A 292 -5.98 14.43 -4.56
N LEU A 293 -5.17 14.41 -3.49
CA LEU A 293 -4.14 13.40 -3.27
C LEU A 293 -4.70 12.25 -2.42
N ASP A 294 -4.24 11.03 -2.71
CA ASP A 294 -4.69 9.84 -2.01
C ASP A 294 -4.29 9.83 -0.53
N VAL A 295 -5.18 9.34 0.32
CA VAL A 295 -4.96 9.07 1.75
C VAL A 295 -5.30 7.61 1.99
N TYR A 296 -4.31 6.86 2.46
CA TYR A 296 -4.44 5.44 2.79
C TYR A 296 -4.89 5.31 4.25
N GLU A 297 -6.07 4.74 4.47
CA GLU A 297 -6.65 4.62 5.80
C GLU A 297 -6.78 3.14 6.15
N LEU A 298 -6.15 2.71 7.23
CA LEU A 298 -6.04 1.32 7.61
C LEU A 298 -6.54 1.12 9.05
N LEU A 299 -7.36 0.09 9.22
CA LEU A 299 -7.82 -0.44 10.49
C LEU A 299 -7.16 -1.80 10.72
N ALA A 300 -6.65 -2.03 11.93
CA ALA A 300 -6.30 -3.34 12.45
C ALA A 300 -6.68 -3.43 13.93
N CYS A 301 -7.44 -4.44 14.31
CA CYS A 301 -7.86 -4.68 15.68
C CYS A 301 -8.06 -6.18 15.89
N TYR A 302 -7.07 -6.84 16.49
CA TYR A 302 -7.08 -8.29 16.68
C TYR A 302 -7.55 -8.72 18.06
N GLN A 303 -8.05 -7.80 18.89
CA GLN A 303 -8.31 -8.04 20.31
C GLN A 303 -9.26 -9.22 20.59
N ASP A 304 -10.12 -9.55 19.63
CA ASP A 304 -11.13 -10.61 19.74
C ASP A 304 -10.70 -11.95 19.13
N TYR A 305 -9.54 -12.00 18.50
CA TYR A 305 -8.93 -13.27 18.10
C TYR A 305 -8.57 -14.09 19.35
N PRO A 306 -8.31 -15.41 19.21
CA PRO A 306 -7.95 -16.24 20.34
C PRO A 306 -6.89 -15.61 21.23
N LYS A 307 -7.02 -15.82 22.55
CA LYS A 307 -6.07 -15.34 23.57
C LYS A 307 -5.81 -13.82 23.56
N GLY A 308 -6.72 -13.03 22.96
CA GLY A 308 -6.63 -11.58 22.91
C GLY A 308 -5.84 -11.03 21.73
N GLY A 309 -5.74 -11.80 20.63
CA GLY A 309 -4.99 -11.37 19.44
C GLY A 309 -3.80 -12.22 19.03
N GLU A 310 -3.43 -13.28 19.77
CA GLU A 310 -2.30 -14.17 19.45
C GLU A 310 -1.00 -13.51 18.94
N GLY A 311 -0.72 -12.25 19.31
CA GLY A 311 0.47 -11.51 18.91
C GLY A 311 0.46 -10.94 17.48
N TRP A 312 -0.68 -10.87 16.80
CA TRP A 312 -0.77 -10.28 15.45
C TRP A 312 -0.36 -8.79 15.43
N LEU A 313 0.38 -8.39 14.41
CA LEU A 313 0.78 -7.00 14.11
C LEU A 313 0.76 -6.77 12.59
N ARG A 314 0.76 -5.52 12.15
CA ARG A 314 0.89 -5.16 10.73
C ARG A 314 2.29 -4.68 10.39
N LEU A 315 2.79 -5.15 9.26
CA LEU A 315 4.03 -4.72 8.63
C LEU A 315 3.68 -3.91 7.39
N LEU A 316 3.99 -2.61 7.41
CA LEU A 316 3.86 -1.70 6.29
C LEU A 316 5.26 -1.50 5.69
N ARG A 317 5.56 -2.26 4.63
CA ARG A 317 6.86 -2.23 3.97
C ARG A 317 6.83 -1.27 2.78
N PHE A 318 7.60 -0.21 2.86
CA PHE A 318 7.79 0.77 1.81
C PHE A 318 8.96 0.31 0.94
N VAL A 319 8.68 0.06 -0.33
CA VAL A 319 9.64 -0.40 -1.35
C VAL A 319 9.79 0.70 -2.39
N PRO A 320 10.86 1.52 -2.27
CA PRO A 320 11.15 2.53 -3.27
C PRO A 320 11.26 1.93 -4.67
N ASP A 321 10.64 2.56 -5.66
CA ASP A 321 10.55 2.07 -7.05
C ASP A 321 9.98 0.63 -7.21
N GLY A 322 9.39 0.06 -6.16
CA GLY A 322 8.84 -1.31 -6.16
C GLY A 322 7.41 -1.41 -6.69
N GLY A 323 6.79 -0.27 -6.97
CA GLY A 323 5.42 -0.14 -7.43
C GLY A 323 5.29 -0.14 -8.95
N SER A 324 4.05 -0.28 -9.41
CA SER A 324 3.76 -0.24 -10.85
C SER A 324 4.06 1.15 -11.39
N GLY A 325 4.69 1.21 -12.55
CA GLY A 325 4.98 2.48 -13.21
C GLY A 325 6.09 3.32 -12.53
N GLY A 326 7.03 2.70 -11.80
CA GLY A 326 8.11 3.41 -11.11
C GLY A 326 7.62 4.20 -9.89
N ARG A 327 6.48 3.80 -9.34
CA ARG A 327 5.95 4.30 -8.07
C ARG A 327 6.65 3.59 -6.92
N ASP A 328 6.62 4.19 -5.75
CA ASP A 328 6.97 3.51 -4.52
C ASP A 328 5.79 2.60 -4.12
N ARG A 329 6.09 1.41 -3.62
CA ARG A 329 5.08 0.46 -3.16
C ARG A 329 5.01 0.44 -1.65
N ILE A 330 3.80 0.41 -1.11
CA ILE A 330 3.54 0.12 0.30
C ILE A 330 2.90 -1.26 0.35
N GLU A 331 3.64 -2.26 0.79
CA GLU A 331 3.12 -3.62 1.02
C GLU A 331 2.60 -3.72 2.45
N VAL A 332 1.37 -4.18 2.62
CA VAL A 332 0.74 -4.43 3.91
C VAL A 332 0.66 -5.92 4.13
N ARG A 333 1.20 -6.39 5.27
CA ARG A 333 1.15 -7.80 5.68
C ARG A 333 0.81 -7.92 7.15
N THR A 334 -0.08 -8.83 7.50
CA THR A 334 -0.41 -9.18 8.89
C THR A 334 0.37 -10.42 9.32
N TYR A 335 1.14 -10.30 10.41
CA TYR A 335 2.07 -11.31 10.92
C TYR A 335 1.93 -11.48 12.43
N SER A 336 1.98 -12.71 12.93
CA SER A 336 2.07 -13.00 14.35
C SER A 336 3.43 -13.61 14.68
N PRO A 337 4.28 -12.93 15.46
CA PRO A 337 5.53 -13.51 15.96
C PRO A 337 5.32 -14.68 16.93
N ALA A 338 4.18 -14.74 17.63
CA ALA A 338 3.90 -15.80 18.59
C ALA A 338 3.47 -17.10 17.91
N LEU A 339 2.85 -17.00 16.72
CA LEU A 339 2.48 -18.13 15.89
C LEU A 339 3.54 -18.44 14.81
N ASP A 340 4.36 -17.45 14.46
CA ASP A 340 5.23 -17.45 13.29
C ASP A 340 4.46 -17.69 11.98
N GLU A 341 3.33 -16.99 11.85
CA GLU A 341 2.38 -17.15 10.74
C GLU A 341 1.98 -15.80 10.13
N PHE A 342 1.67 -15.81 8.84
CA PHE A 342 1.07 -14.68 8.11
C PHE A 342 -0.41 -14.98 7.83
N GLN A 343 -1.26 -13.96 7.95
CA GLN A 343 -2.57 -13.98 7.30
C GLN A 343 -2.41 -13.51 5.85
N THR A 344 -3.08 -14.20 4.92
CA THR A 344 -2.83 -14.07 3.47
C THR A 344 -4.09 -13.77 2.65
N ASP A 345 -5.23 -13.54 3.31
CA ASP A 345 -6.42 -13.04 2.62
C ASP A 345 -6.27 -11.55 2.25
N GLY A 346 -7.19 -11.07 1.41
CA GLY A 346 -7.09 -9.72 0.83
C GLY A 346 -7.22 -8.56 1.82
N ARG A 347 -7.64 -8.81 3.08
CA ARG A 347 -7.64 -7.79 4.14
C ARG A 347 -6.35 -7.78 4.95
N SER A 348 -5.62 -8.88 4.95
CA SER A 348 -4.36 -9.04 5.67
C SER A 348 -3.12 -8.85 4.80
N GLN A 349 -3.25 -9.06 3.48
CA GLN A 349 -2.16 -8.94 2.53
C GLN A 349 -2.59 -8.20 1.26
N PHE A 350 -2.11 -6.97 1.11
CA PHE A 350 -2.41 -6.11 -0.04
C PHE A 350 -1.32 -5.05 -0.22
N GLN A 351 -1.45 -4.19 -1.24
CA GLN A 351 -0.45 -3.17 -1.54
C GLN A 351 -1.07 -1.89 -2.09
N PHE A 352 -0.38 -0.78 -1.88
CA PHE A 352 -0.63 0.51 -2.51
C PHE A 352 0.57 0.95 -3.33
N ASP A 353 0.34 1.73 -4.37
CA ASP A 353 1.41 2.42 -5.09
C ASP A 353 1.23 3.93 -4.91
N LEU A 354 2.29 4.61 -4.47
CA LEU A 354 2.34 6.05 -4.22
C LEU A 354 3.55 6.65 -4.96
N ARG A 355 3.42 7.84 -5.52
CA ARG A 355 4.59 8.61 -5.96
C ARG A 355 5.09 9.45 -4.80
N PHE A 356 5.98 8.88 -4.01
CA PHE A 356 6.47 9.55 -2.81
C PHE A 356 7.27 10.79 -3.21
N ALA A 357 8.09 10.69 -4.25
CA ALA A 357 8.86 11.82 -4.79
C ALA A 357 7.99 12.93 -5.41
N ASP A 358 6.94 12.59 -6.18
CA ASP A 358 6.05 13.63 -6.76
C ASP A 358 5.30 14.40 -5.67
N ARG A 359 5.00 13.75 -4.53
CA ARG A 359 4.24 14.34 -3.43
C ARG A 359 5.13 15.05 -2.40
N PHE A 360 6.33 14.53 -2.14
CA PHE A 360 7.17 14.92 -1.01
C PHE A 360 8.64 15.15 -1.36
N GLY A 361 9.03 15.05 -2.63
CA GLY A 361 10.38 15.35 -3.08
C GLY A 361 10.68 16.84 -2.89
N ALA A 362 11.49 17.16 -1.88
CA ALA A 362 11.94 18.53 -1.67
C ALA A 362 13.00 18.92 -2.72
N SER A 363 12.85 20.12 -3.29
CA SER A 363 13.95 20.87 -3.91
C SER A 363 15.04 21.09 -2.87
N SER A 364 16.20 20.48 -3.05
CA SER A 364 17.35 20.69 -2.17
C SER A 364 17.95 22.09 -2.40
N ALA A 365 17.49 23.09 -1.66
CA ALA A 365 18.25 24.32 -1.44
C ALA A 365 17.75 25.00 -0.17
N ASP A 366 18.43 24.74 0.95
CA ASP A 366 18.66 25.71 2.02
C ASP A 366 19.69 25.14 3.01
N GLU A 367 20.95 25.10 2.58
CA GLU A 367 22.11 25.21 3.47
C GLU A 367 23.10 26.21 2.86
N ASP A 368 22.87 27.51 3.12
CA ASP A 368 23.86 28.38 3.77
C ASP A 368 23.41 29.84 3.71
N GLY A 369 22.56 30.22 4.67
CA GLY A 369 22.32 31.60 5.03
C GLY A 369 23.28 32.05 6.13
N ARG A 370 24.46 32.57 5.76
CA ARG A 370 25.22 33.52 6.57
C ARG A 370 25.80 34.63 5.69
N ASP A 371 25.21 35.80 5.86
CA ASP A 371 25.57 37.04 5.17
C ASP A 371 26.96 37.58 5.55
N ASP A 372 27.50 38.28 4.54
CA ASP A 372 28.33 39.49 4.58
C ASP A 372 29.86 39.34 4.72
N ASP A 373 30.57 39.44 3.60
CA ASP A 373 31.21 40.70 3.18
C ASP A 373 32.11 40.51 1.93
N GLY A 374 31.91 41.36 0.91
CA GLY A 374 33.03 41.88 0.10
C GLY A 374 33.22 41.38 -1.34
N ASP A 375 32.58 42.08 -2.28
CA ASP A 375 33.16 42.67 -3.52
C ASP A 375 34.37 41.95 -4.18
N THR A 376 34.18 41.37 -5.36
CA THR A 376 34.70 41.89 -6.65
C THR A 376 34.50 40.89 -7.80
N ALA A 377 34.27 41.46 -8.99
CA ALA A 377 33.97 40.85 -10.28
C ALA A 377 34.96 39.78 -10.78
N ASP A 378 34.46 38.83 -11.58
CA ASP A 378 34.74 38.67 -13.02
C ASP A 378 34.36 37.26 -13.49
N GLY A 379 33.79 37.19 -14.69
CA GLY A 379 33.84 35.99 -15.52
C GLY A 379 32.53 35.21 -15.64
N SER A 380 31.91 35.36 -16.83
CA SER A 380 31.34 34.29 -17.66
C SER A 380 30.69 33.11 -16.92
N ASP A 381 29.40 32.85 -17.16
CA ASP A 381 28.99 31.57 -17.75
C ASP A 381 27.51 31.56 -18.14
N GLY A 382 27.20 30.59 -19.00
CA GLY A 382 26.04 30.45 -19.86
C GLY A 382 24.68 30.63 -19.20
N ASP A 383 23.82 31.27 -19.98
CA ASP A 383 22.36 31.16 -19.91
C ASP A 383 21.97 29.71 -20.22
N ASP A 384 21.97 28.84 -19.21
CA ASP A 384 21.25 27.57 -19.24
C ASP A 384 19.90 27.82 -18.55
N THR A 385 18.91 28.17 -19.37
CA THR A 385 17.52 28.18 -18.97
C THR A 385 17.11 26.76 -18.58
N ASP A 386 16.88 26.54 -17.28
CA ASP A 386 16.23 25.34 -16.75
C ASP A 386 14.77 25.34 -17.23
N GLU A 387 14.54 24.74 -18.39
CA GLU A 387 13.20 24.51 -18.92
C GLU A 387 12.55 23.36 -18.15
N SER A 388 11.68 23.70 -17.21
CA SER A 388 10.73 22.77 -16.62
C SER A 388 9.83 22.19 -17.73
N ALA A 389 9.92 20.88 -17.98
CA ALA A 389 9.07 20.20 -18.95
C ALA A 389 7.58 20.37 -18.58
N GLU A 390 6.77 20.91 -19.50
CA GLU A 390 5.34 21.11 -19.27
C GLU A 390 4.59 19.77 -19.29
N THR A 391 3.76 19.51 -18.27
CA THR A 391 2.88 18.33 -18.23
C THR A 391 1.63 18.57 -19.09
N ARG A 392 1.35 17.67 -20.03
CA ARG A 392 0.11 17.66 -20.84
C ARG A 392 -0.73 16.42 -20.56
N THR A 393 -2.04 16.55 -20.68
CA THR A 393 -3.00 15.43 -20.64
C THR A 393 -3.80 15.41 -21.93
N LEU A 394 -3.82 14.26 -22.59
CA LEU A 394 -4.65 13.98 -23.76
C LEU A 394 -5.69 12.93 -23.43
N THR A 395 -6.89 13.08 -23.99
CA THR A 395 -7.97 12.11 -23.87
C THR A 395 -8.39 11.63 -25.25
N PHE A 396 -8.38 10.32 -25.44
CA PHE A 396 -8.77 9.61 -26.65
C PHE A 396 -10.10 8.90 -26.38
N GLN A 397 -11.16 9.35 -27.04
CA GLN A 397 -12.49 8.76 -26.97
C GLN A 397 -13.25 9.07 -28.24
N THR A 398 -13.86 8.05 -28.86
CA THR A 398 -14.60 8.24 -30.11
C THR A 398 -15.71 9.29 -29.94
N GLY A 399 -15.74 10.27 -30.85
CA GLY A 399 -16.68 11.39 -30.83
C GLY A 399 -16.26 12.57 -29.95
N ARG A 400 -15.19 12.45 -29.14
CA ARG A 400 -14.65 13.55 -28.32
C ARG A 400 -13.52 14.25 -29.06
N GLY A 401 -13.63 15.58 -29.20
CA GLY A 401 -12.57 16.40 -29.83
C GLY A 401 -12.27 16.04 -31.30
N GLY A 402 -13.17 15.31 -31.97
CA GLY A 402 -12.97 14.82 -33.34
C GLY A 402 -12.16 13.52 -33.43
N TYR A 403 -11.80 12.89 -32.30
CA TYR A 403 -11.15 11.59 -32.29
C TYR A 403 -12.12 10.48 -32.71
N ASP A 404 -11.68 9.61 -33.62
CA ASP A 404 -12.43 8.46 -34.17
C ASP A 404 -11.57 7.19 -34.25
N GLY A 405 -10.46 7.16 -33.51
CA GLY A 405 -9.48 6.07 -33.56
C GLY A 405 -9.78 4.88 -32.64
N THR A 406 -10.93 4.81 -31.97
CA THR A 406 -11.25 3.62 -31.17
C THR A 406 -11.62 2.47 -32.11
N VAL A 407 -10.96 1.32 -31.96
CA VAL A 407 -11.26 0.09 -32.68
C VAL A 407 -11.54 -0.97 -31.63
N ASP A 408 -12.72 -1.60 -31.69
CA ASP A 408 -13.09 -2.68 -30.78
C ASP A 408 -13.94 -3.75 -31.46
N THR A 409 -13.93 -4.93 -30.85
CA THR A 409 -14.77 -6.07 -31.22
C THR A 409 -14.79 -7.06 -30.06
N TYR A 410 -15.65 -8.07 -30.13
CA TYR A 410 -15.54 -9.22 -29.24
C TYR A 410 -15.59 -10.52 -30.03
N LEU A 411 -14.76 -11.47 -29.64
CA LEU A 411 -14.64 -12.79 -30.22
C LEU A 411 -15.52 -13.73 -29.39
N GLN A 412 -16.27 -14.62 -30.04
CA GLN A 412 -17.14 -15.56 -29.34
C GLN A 412 -17.01 -16.95 -29.95
N GLU A 413 -16.71 -17.94 -29.12
CA GLU A 413 -16.54 -19.33 -29.53
C GLU A 413 -17.87 -19.97 -29.97
N ASP A 414 -19.02 -19.49 -29.46
CA ASP A 414 -20.34 -19.97 -29.87
C ASP A 414 -20.68 -19.66 -31.34
N ARG A 415 -20.19 -18.53 -31.83
CA ARG A 415 -20.35 -18.09 -33.22
C ARG A 415 -18.99 -17.66 -33.77
N PRO A 416 -18.11 -18.63 -34.06
CA PRO A 416 -16.69 -18.33 -34.21
C PRO A 416 -16.33 -17.60 -35.52
N ALA A 417 -17.28 -17.46 -36.44
CA ALA A 417 -17.17 -16.67 -37.67
C ALA A 417 -17.96 -15.34 -37.61
N ALA A 418 -18.52 -14.97 -36.46
CA ALA A 418 -19.28 -13.73 -36.32
C ALA A 418 -18.34 -12.52 -36.35
N ASP A 419 -18.77 -11.51 -37.10
CA ASP A 419 -18.22 -10.15 -37.06
C ASP A 419 -19.06 -9.34 -36.08
N ASN A 420 -18.40 -8.83 -35.04
CA ASN A 420 -19.00 -8.07 -33.95
C ASN A 420 -18.50 -6.62 -33.89
N GLY A 421 -17.78 -6.13 -34.91
CA GLY A 421 -17.17 -4.80 -34.93
C GLY A 421 -18.17 -3.64 -34.97
N THR A 422 -19.49 -3.91 -34.97
CA THR A 422 -20.53 -2.88 -34.83
C THR A 422 -21.44 -3.10 -33.61
N ALA A 423 -21.07 -4.01 -32.72
CA ALA A 423 -21.85 -4.30 -31.52
C ALA A 423 -21.69 -3.16 -30.51
N SER A 424 -22.78 -2.65 -29.92
CA SER A 424 -22.73 -1.53 -28.96
C SER A 424 -22.18 -1.89 -27.57
N THR A 425 -21.88 -3.17 -27.33
CA THR A 425 -21.40 -3.73 -26.08
C THR A 425 -20.42 -4.85 -26.38
N LEU A 426 -19.32 -4.90 -25.63
CA LEU A 426 -18.33 -5.97 -25.66
C LEU A 426 -18.58 -6.94 -24.50
N VAL A 427 -18.29 -8.22 -24.74
CA VAL A 427 -18.56 -9.32 -23.81
C VAL A 427 -17.26 -10.05 -23.48
N VAL A 428 -17.05 -10.31 -22.19
CA VAL A 428 -15.92 -11.10 -21.68
C VAL A 428 -16.46 -12.16 -20.73
N ASP A 429 -16.43 -13.43 -21.15
CA ASP A 429 -16.99 -14.53 -20.38
C ASP A 429 -16.27 -15.86 -20.67
N THR A 430 -16.17 -16.75 -19.68
CA THR A 430 -15.73 -18.14 -19.89
C THR A 430 -16.86 -19.04 -20.40
N ASN A 431 -18.11 -18.56 -20.40
CA ASN A 431 -19.29 -19.38 -20.66
C ASN A 431 -20.46 -18.57 -21.26
N ASP A 432 -20.31 -18.10 -22.49
CA ASP A 432 -21.33 -17.38 -23.25
C ASP A 432 -21.68 -18.11 -24.58
N PRO A 433 -22.96 -18.47 -24.81
CA PRO A 433 -24.10 -18.35 -23.90
C PRO A 433 -23.98 -19.22 -22.64
N HIS A 434 -24.61 -18.79 -21.55
CA HIS A 434 -24.58 -19.49 -20.27
C HIS A 434 -24.90 -20.99 -20.38
N GLY A 435 -23.99 -21.82 -19.87
CA GLY A 435 -24.11 -23.27 -19.81
C GLY A 435 -23.52 -24.02 -21.01
N THR A 436 -22.86 -23.33 -21.93
CA THR A 436 -22.21 -23.92 -23.11
C THR A 436 -20.73 -24.26 -22.88
N GLY A 437 -20.08 -23.59 -21.93
CA GLY A 437 -18.65 -23.65 -21.68
C GLY A 437 -17.80 -22.98 -22.78
N ARG A 438 -18.44 -22.14 -23.61
CA ARG A 438 -17.81 -21.45 -24.74
C ARG A 438 -17.38 -20.06 -24.30
N ALA A 439 -16.18 -19.63 -24.68
CA ALA A 439 -15.66 -18.34 -24.22
C ALA A 439 -16.04 -17.17 -25.13
N ALA A 440 -16.05 -15.97 -24.54
CA ALA A 440 -16.08 -14.68 -25.21
C ALA A 440 -14.91 -13.81 -24.71
N GLN A 441 -14.26 -13.10 -25.62
CA GLN A 441 -13.10 -12.24 -25.35
C GLN A 441 -13.32 -10.88 -26.02
N ALA A 442 -12.99 -9.78 -25.37
CA ALA A 442 -13.07 -8.45 -25.98
C ALA A 442 -11.69 -8.00 -26.47
N LEU A 443 -11.64 -7.26 -27.59
CA LEU A 443 -10.45 -6.58 -28.07
C LEU A 443 -10.73 -5.08 -28.12
N LEU A 444 -9.78 -4.26 -27.68
CA LEU A 444 -9.91 -2.80 -27.70
C LEU A 444 -8.56 -2.15 -27.98
N ARG A 445 -8.54 -1.20 -28.92
CA ARG A 445 -7.38 -0.39 -29.28
C ARG A 445 -7.78 1.06 -29.53
N PHE A 446 -6.85 1.95 -29.22
CA PHE A 446 -6.93 3.37 -29.57
C PHE A 446 -5.85 3.67 -30.60
N ASP A 447 -6.24 3.87 -31.86
CA ASP A 447 -5.35 4.25 -32.95
C ASP A 447 -4.91 5.70 -32.82
N GLY A 448 -3.67 5.98 -33.25
CA GLY A 448 -3.11 7.31 -33.14
C GLY A 448 -3.05 7.81 -31.70
N VAL A 449 -2.61 6.99 -30.74
CA VAL A 449 -2.28 7.49 -29.39
C VAL A 449 -0.91 8.18 -29.40
N VAL A 450 0.07 7.57 -30.08
CA VAL A 450 1.46 8.05 -30.15
C VAL A 450 1.77 8.59 -31.54
N GLY A 451 2.39 9.77 -31.63
CA GLY A 451 2.72 10.41 -32.91
C GLY A 451 3.29 11.82 -32.75
N ASP A 452 3.54 12.49 -33.88
CA ASP A 452 4.24 13.78 -33.92
C ASP A 452 3.29 15.00 -33.94
N GLY A 453 2.00 14.81 -33.62
CA GLY A 453 0.97 15.85 -33.58
C GLY A 453 0.62 16.31 -32.16
N ASP A 454 0.10 17.53 -32.00
CA ASP A 454 -0.28 18.09 -30.69
C ASP A 454 -1.42 17.34 -29.99
N ASP A 455 -2.21 16.59 -30.76
CA ASP A 455 -3.29 15.72 -30.30
C ASP A 455 -2.82 14.26 -30.12
N ARG A 456 -1.51 14.04 -30.06
CA ARG A 456 -0.86 12.75 -29.89
C ARG A 456 0.19 12.84 -28.78
N VAL A 457 0.46 11.70 -28.15
CA VAL A 457 1.58 11.58 -27.22
C VAL A 457 2.87 11.49 -28.04
N PRO A 458 3.86 12.37 -27.84
CA PRO A 458 5.12 12.32 -28.57
C PRO A 458 5.85 10.99 -28.34
N ARG A 459 6.54 10.51 -29.38
CA ARG A 459 7.45 9.36 -29.21
C ARG A 459 8.55 9.71 -28.22
N GLY A 460 8.86 8.79 -27.32
CA GLY A 460 9.81 9.00 -26.23
C GLY A 460 9.34 9.94 -25.13
N ALA A 461 8.08 10.43 -25.16
CA ALA A 461 7.54 11.23 -24.07
C ALA A 461 7.52 10.46 -22.75
N THR A 462 7.80 11.16 -21.66
CA THR A 462 7.68 10.60 -20.31
C THR A 462 6.21 10.48 -19.94
N VAL A 463 5.62 9.31 -20.16
CA VAL A 463 4.22 9.04 -19.78
C VAL A 463 4.12 8.92 -18.25
N ARG A 464 3.49 9.93 -17.63
CA ARG A 464 3.17 9.98 -16.21
C ARG A 464 2.10 8.97 -15.88
N SER A 465 0.93 9.02 -16.50
CA SER A 465 -0.14 8.05 -16.26
C SER A 465 -0.93 7.79 -17.53
N ALA A 466 -1.52 6.60 -17.63
CA ALA A 466 -2.58 6.31 -18.58
C ALA A 466 -3.70 5.50 -17.92
N SER A 467 -4.93 5.97 -18.04
CA SER A 467 -6.12 5.33 -17.47
C SER A 467 -7.11 4.97 -18.58
N LEU A 468 -7.50 3.71 -18.64
CA LEU A 468 -8.59 3.23 -19.47
C LEU A 468 -9.89 3.24 -18.65
N THR A 469 -10.88 4.00 -19.10
CA THR A 469 -12.19 4.12 -18.47
C THR A 469 -13.26 3.46 -19.34
N LEU A 470 -13.99 2.53 -18.75
CA LEU A 470 -15.01 1.71 -19.40
C LEU A 470 -16.35 1.87 -18.68
N ARG A 471 -17.45 1.85 -19.45
CA ARG A 471 -18.80 1.84 -18.89
C ARG A 471 -19.30 0.40 -18.77
N THR A 472 -19.28 -0.15 -17.57
CA THR A 472 -19.76 -1.50 -17.26
C THR A 472 -21.29 -1.54 -17.20
N VAL A 473 -21.89 -2.38 -18.06
CA VAL A 473 -23.34 -2.55 -18.17
C VAL A 473 -23.83 -3.82 -17.47
N ASP A 474 -23.01 -4.87 -17.43
CA ASP A 474 -23.22 -6.04 -16.58
C ASP A 474 -21.98 -6.34 -15.74
N ARG A 475 -22.18 -6.66 -14.47
CA ARG A 475 -21.11 -6.86 -13.50
C ARG A 475 -20.55 -8.28 -13.60
N GLY A 476 -19.24 -8.42 -13.47
CA GLY A 476 -18.56 -9.69 -13.71
C GLY A 476 -17.38 -9.92 -12.77
N ASP A 477 -16.76 -11.08 -12.92
CA ASP A 477 -15.46 -11.35 -12.30
C ASP A 477 -14.30 -10.61 -13.02
N GLY A 478 -14.61 -9.93 -14.14
CA GLY A 478 -13.70 -9.04 -14.85
C GLY A 478 -12.80 -9.75 -15.85
N ALA A 479 -11.70 -9.09 -16.22
CA ALA A 479 -10.75 -9.58 -17.21
C ALA A 479 -9.28 -9.34 -16.81
N ALA A 480 -8.42 -10.17 -17.37
CA ALA A 480 -7.00 -9.92 -17.49
C ALA A 480 -6.75 -9.27 -18.86
N LEU A 481 -6.11 -8.09 -18.87
CA LEU A 481 -5.79 -7.36 -20.09
C LEU A 481 -4.38 -7.73 -20.52
N HIS A 482 -4.27 -8.36 -21.67
CA HIS A 482 -3.00 -8.72 -22.30
C HIS A 482 -2.76 -7.82 -23.50
N ARG A 483 -1.66 -7.06 -23.51
CA ARG A 483 -1.28 -6.28 -24.69
C ARG A 483 -1.04 -7.22 -25.88
N LEU A 484 -1.66 -6.89 -27.00
CA LEU A 484 -1.54 -7.66 -28.24
C LEU A 484 -0.18 -7.41 -28.89
N LEU A 485 0.39 -8.47 -29.45
CA LEU A 485 1.67 -8.48 -30.16
C LEU A 485 1.49 -8.60 -31.68
N VAL A 486 0.26 -8.90 -32.11
CA VAL A 486 -0.13 -8.99 -33.52
C VAL A 486 -1.26 -8.00 -33.83
N ASP A 487 -1.30 -7.53 -35.07
CA ASP A 487 -2.36 -6.66 -35.55
C ASP A 487 -3.68 -7.41 -35.76
N TRP A 488 -4.79 -6.67 -35.70
CA TRP A 488 -6.15 -7.18 -35.84
C TRP A 488 -7.10 -6.06 -36.33
N ARG A 489 -8.29 -6.45 -36.75
CA ARG A 489 -9.36 -5.59 -37.26
C ARG A 489 -10.64 -5.79 -36.45
N ASP A 490 -11.48 -4.77 -36.35
CA ASP A 490 -12.84 -4.85 -35.80
C ASP A 490 -13.68 -6.01 -36.38
N SER A 491 -13.44 -6.34 -37.66
CA SER A 491 -14.06 -7.47 -38.36
C SER A 491 -13.46 -8.86 -38.04
N ASP A 492 -12.38 -8.95 -37.26
CA ASP A 492 -11.79 -10.23 -36.88
C ASP A 492 -12.71 -11.03 -35.97
N SER A 493 -12.65 -12.35 -36.12
CA SER A 493 -13.50 -13.30 -35.42
C SER A 493 -12.65 -14.35 -34.70
N TRP A 494 -13.29 -15.12 -33.83
CA TRP A 494 -12.64 -16.25 -33.14
C TRP A 494 -11.83 -17.15 -34.09
N ASN A 495 -12.40 -17.48 -35.26
CA ASN A 495 -11.74 -18.27 -36.29
C ASN A 495 -10.60 -17.54 -37.00
N SER A 496 -10.71 -16.24 -37.27
CA SER A 496 -9.64 -15.52 -37.99
C SER A 496 -8.37 -15.36 -37.14
N LEU A 497 -8.52 -15.37 -35.81
CA LEU A 497 -7.42 -15.32 -34.85
C LEU A 497 -6.95 -16.71 -34.35
N GLY A 498 -7.43 -17.80 -34.96
CA GLY A 498 -6.90 -19.14 -34.67
C GLY A 498 -7.39 -19.77 -33.38
N GLU A 499 -8.67 -19.58 -33.06
CA GLU A 499 -9.37 -19.99 -31.82
C GLU A 499 -9.40 -18.93 -30.70
N GLY A 500 -9.64 -17.67 -31.08
CA GLY A 500 -9.55 -16.53 -30.17
C GLY A 500 -8.09 -16.12 -29.93
N VAL A 501 -7.88 -15.15 -29.04
CA VAL A 501 -6.54 -14.69 -28.67
C VAL A 501 -5.96 -15.56 -27.57
N GLN A 502 -4.69 -15.93 -27.73
CA GLN A 502 -3.89 -16.65 -26.73
C GLN A 502 -2.85 -15.71 -26.09
N ALA A 503 -2.74 -15.76 -24.76
CA ALA A 503 -1.68 -15.09 -24.01
C ALA A 503 -0.44 -15.99 -23.89
N ASP A 504 0.20 -16.25 -25.03
CA ASP A 504 1.31 -17.21 -25.17
C ASP A 504 2.68 -16.55 -25.39
N GLY A 505 2.72 -15.22 -25.50
CA GLY A 505 3.91 -14.46 -25.86
C GLY A 505 4.12 -14.30 -27.38
N ASP A 506 3.23 -14.86 -28.20
CA ASP A 506 3.24 -14.73 -29.66
C ASP A 506 2.07 -13.85 -30.17
N GLN A 507 0.83 -14.11 -29.71
CA GLN A 507 -0.35 -13.30 -30.09
C GLN A 507 -0.59 -12.14 -29.12
N ALA A 508 -0.48 -12.41 -27.82
CA ALA A 508 -0.51 -11.42 -26.75
C ALA A 508 0.58 -11.74 -25.73
N VAL A 509 0.99 -10.74 -24.93
CA VAL A 509 1.95 -10.96 -23.84
C VAL A 509 1.42 -12.04 -22.88
N GLY A 510 2.30 -12.95 -22.44
CA GLY A 510 1.89 -14.07 -21.60
C GLY A 510 1.45 -13.67 -20.19
N GLU A 511 2.08 -12.64 -19.63
CA GLU A 511 1.66 -12.01 -18.38
C GLU A 511 0.70 -10.86 -18.70
N ALA A 512 -0.40 -10.74 -17.94
CA ALA A 512 -1.34 -9.65 -18.12
C ALA A 512 -0.70 -8.32 -17.69
N ASP A 513 -0.89 -7.26 -18.48
CA ASP A 513 -0.44 -5.92 -18.13
C ASP A 513 -1.21 -5.39 -16.90
N VAL A 514 -2.48 -5.82 -16.77
CA VAL A 514 -3.36 -5.47 -15.66
C VAL A 514 -4.52 -6.46 -15.55
N THR A 515 -5.01 -6.69 -14.32
CA THR A 515 -6.24 -7.45 -14.07
C THR A 515 -7.26 -6.53 -13.42
N THR A 516 -8.53 -6.61 -13.86
CA THR A 516 -9.58 -5.73 -13.32
C THR A 516 -10.10 -6.19 -11.96
N GLY A 517 -9.95 -7.47 -11.64
CA GLY A 517 -10.71 -8.12 -10.57
C GLY A 517 -12.21 -8.05 -10.81
N ARG A 518 -13.02 -8.36 -9.78
CA ARG A 518 -14.48 -8.26 -9.85
C ARG A 518 -14.91 -6.81 -10.13
N VAL A 519 -15.70 -6.63 -11.17
CA VAL A 519 -16.18 -5.32 -11.64
C VAL A 519 -17.65 -5.14 -11.31
N ALA A 520 -18.02 -3.97 -10.78
CA ALA A 520 -19.40 -3.59 -10.53
C ALA A 520 -20.02 -2.88 -11.76
N ALA A 521 -21.35 -2.89 -11.85
CA ALA A 521 -22.06 -2.05 -12.81
C ALA A 521 -21.78 -0.57 -12.49
N GLY A 522 -21.37 0.21 -13.49
CA GLY A 522 -20.87 1.55 -13.24
C GLY A 522 -19.76 1.93 -14.20
N THR A 523 -18.90 2.83 -13.73
CA THR A 523 -17.63 3.13 -14.39
C THR A 523 -16.56 2.22 -13.84
N THR A 524 -15.78 1.60 -14.72
CA THR A 524 -14.60 0.80 -14.37
C THR A 524 -13.38 1.50 -14.95
N THR A 525 -12.41 1.83 -14.10
CA THR A 525 -11.16 2.47 -14.52
C THR A 525 -9.99 1.53 -14.24
N VAL A 526 -9.13 1.38 -15.24
CA VAL A 526 -8.00 0.45 -15.23
C VAL A 526 -6.72 1.22 -15.54
N ASP A 527 -5.66 1.03 -14.74
CA ASP A 527 -4.35 1.61 -15.03
C ASP A 527 -3.69 0.84 -16.17
N VAL A 528 -3.45 1.51 -17.29
CA VAL A 528 -2.80 0.96 -18.50
C VAL A 528 -1.49 1.69 -18.83
N THR A 529 -0.90 2.35 -17.82
CA THR A 529 0.32 3.15 -17.97
C THR A 529 1.47 2.34 -18.56
N ALA A 530 1.62 1.07 -18.14
CA ALA A 530 2.68 0.19 -18.64
C ALA A 530 2.59 -0.02 -20.16
N SER A 531 1.38 -0.31 -20.67
CA SER A 531 1.15 -0.52 -22.10
C SER A 531 1.42 0.75 -22.92
N VAL A 532 0.94 1.91 -22.45
CA VAL A 532 1.18 3.19 -23.15
C VAL A 532 2.67 3.57 -23.13
N ARG A 533 3.39 3.26 -22.04
CA ARG A 533 4.85 3.42 -21.96
C ARG A 533 5.56 2.57 -23.00
N SER A 534 5.16 1.32 -23.17
CA SER A 534 5.72 0.48 -24.24
C SER A 534 5.53 1.14 -25.61
N TRP A 535 4.34 1.68 -25.89
CA TRP A 535 4.06 2.33 -27.18
C TRP A 535 4.90 3.58 -27.44
N VAL A 536 5.06 4.46 -26.44
CA VAL A 536 5.90 5.66 -26.61
C VAL A 536 7.39 5.31 -26.76
N THR A 537 7.85 4.19 -26.21
CA THR A 537 9.22 3.69 -26.38
C THR A 537 9.46 2.94 -27.69
N GLY A 538 8.44 2.80 -28.54
CA GLY A 538 8.57 2.29 -29.91
C GLY A 538 7.93 0.92 -30.16
N GLU A 539 7.28 0.31 -29.16
CA GLU A 539 6.49 -0.89 -29.40
C GLU A 539 5.22 -0.57 -30.21
N PRO A 540 4.80 -1.44 -31.14
CA PRO A 540 3.53 -1.29 -31.82
C PRO A 540 2.35 -1.24 -30.83
N ASN A 541 1.40 -0.34 -31.09
CA ASN A 541 0.11 -0.34 -30.40
C ASN A 541 -0.85 -1.26 -31.16
N HIS A 542 -1.08 -2.45 -30.65
CA HIS A 542 -2.14 -3.35 -31.08
C HIS A 542 -3.29 -3.44 -30.06
N GLY A 543 -3.33 -2.57 -29.05
CA GLY A 543 -4.36 -2.60 -28.01
C GLY A 543 -4.25 -3.80 -27.07
N TRP A 544 -5.38 -4.20 -26.49
CA TRP A 544 -5.47 -5.25 -25.50
C TRP A 544 -6.49 -6.31 -25.88
N ALA A 545 -6.21 -7.56 -25.51
CA ALA A 545 -7.20 -8.62 -25.38
C ALA A 545 -7.63 -8.74 -23.91
N PHE A 546 -8.95 -8.78 -23.69
CA PHE A 546 -9.59 -8.95 -22.40
C PHE A 546 -9.96 -10.41 -22.25
N LEU A 547 -9.16 -11.15 -21.49
CA LEU A 547 -9.37 -12.57 -21.22
C LEU A 547 -10.14 -12.74 -19.90
N PRO A 548 -11.22 -13.54 -19.87
CA PRO A 548 -12.11 -13.62 -18.72
C PRO A 548 -11.39 -14.17 -17.48
N SER A 549 -11.59 -13.52 -16.33
CA SER A 549 -10.94 -13.87 -15.05
C SER A 549 -11.77 -14.75 -14.13
N GLY A 550 -13.00 -15.10 -14.52
CA GLY A 550 -13.90 -15.92 -13.70
C GLY A 550 -15.13 -16.43 -14.45
N GLY A 551 -16.06 -17.01 -13.69
CA GLY A 551 -17.25 -17.68 -14.23
C GLY A 551 -18.47 -16.78 -14.41
N ASN A 552 -18.44 -15.56 -13.85
CA ASN A 552 -19.47 -14.55 -14.07
C ASN A 552 -18.98 -13.53 -15.11
N GLY A 553 -19.62 -13.50 -16.28
CA GLY A 553 -19.27 -12.63 -17.41
C GLY A 553 -19.32 -11.14 -17.10
N TRP A 554 -18.57 -10.36 -17.89
CA TRP A 554 -18.49 -8.92 -17.81
C TRP A 554 -18.82 -8.28 -19.16
N ASP A 555 -19.79 -7.36 -19.15
CA ASP A 555 -20.17 -6.58 -20.32
C ASP A 555 -19.89 -5.09 -20.12
N PHE A 556 -19.31 -4.45 -21.13
CA PHE A 556 -19.08 -3.01 -21.13
C PHE A 556 -19.37 -2.38 -22.50
N VAL A 557 -19.65 -1.08 -22.50
CA VAL A 557 -20.01 -0.32 -23.70
C VAL A 557 -18.84 -0.21 -24.68
N SER A 558 -19.09 -0.45 -25.96
CA SER A 558 -18.13 -0.34 -27.06
C SER A 558 -18.06 1.09 -27.63
N SER A 559 -17.24 1.30 -28.66
CA SER A 559 -17.13 2.57 -29.37
C SER A 559 -18.42 3.00 -30.09
N GLU A 560 -19.29 2.05 -30.47
CA GLU A 560 -20.59 2.26 -31.10
C GLU A 560 -21.70 2.58 -30.09
N GLY A 561 -21.40 2.46 -28.79
CA GLY A 561 -22.35 2.69 -27.72
C GLY A 561 -22.48 4.15 -27.27
N SER A 562 -23.39 4.41 -26.32
CA SER A 562 -23.68 5.78 -25.85
C SER A 562 -22.62 6.38 -24.93
N THR A 563 -21.70 5.55 -24.42
CA THR A 563 -20.59 5.98 -23.55
C THR A 563 -19.34 5.20 -23.95
N PRO A 564 -18.69 5.59 -25.05
CA PRO A 564 -17.52 4.89 -25.59
C PRO A 564 -16.37 4.77 -24.59
N PRO A 565 -15.50 3.75 -24.73
CA PRO A 565 -14.25 3.66 -23.99
C PRO A 565 -13.41 4.93 -24.10
N GLU A 566 -12.78 5.33 -23.00
CA GLU A 566 -11.94 6.51 -22.91
C GLU A 566 -10.54 6.15 -22.42
N LEU A 567 -9.51 6.52 -23.17
CA LEU A 567 -8.11 6.46 -22.74
C LEU A 567 -7.62 7.87 -22.43
N THR A 568 -7.23 8.13 -21.19
CA THR A 568 -6.62 9.41 -20.79
C THR A 568 -5.14 9.18 -20.50
N VAL A 569 -4.26 9.96 -21.14
CA VAL A 569 -2.79 9.86 -21.01
C VAL A 569 -2.22 11.20 -20.57
N THR A 570 -1.50 11.22 -19.45
CA THR A 570 -0.73 12.37 -18.97
C THR A 570 0.75 12.12 -19.19
N PHE A 571 1.46 13.06 -19.80
CA PHE A 571 2.87 12.95 -20.16
C PHE A 571 3.58 14.31 -20.12
N ASP A 572 4.91 14.28 -20.03
CA ASP A 572 5.72 15.50 -20.09
C ASP A 572 6.07 15.82 -21.55
N VAL A 573 5.96 17.09 -21.91
CA VAL A 573 6.40 17.60 -23.21
C VAL A 573 7.88 17.94 -23.09
N ALA A 574 8.71 17.31 -23.92
CA ALA A 574 10.10 17.72 -24.04
C ALA A 574 10.14 19.18 -24.50
N SER A 575 10.89 20.01 -23.77
CA SER A 575 11.11 21.39 -24.16
C SER A 575 12.07 21.42 -25.37
N ALA A 576 11.86 22.40 -26.26
CA ALA A 576 12.21 22.31 -27.69
C ALA A 576 13.66 22.66 -28.03
#